data_AF-A0A023FT79-F1
#
_entry.id   AF-A0A023FT79-F1
#
_cell.length_a   1.000
_cell.length_b   1.000
_cell.length_c   1.000
_cell.angle_alpha   90.00
_cell.angle_beta   90.00
_cell.angle_gamma   90.00
#
_symmetry.space_group_name_H-M   'P 1'
#
loop_
_entity.id
_entity.type
_entity.pdbx_description
1 polymer ?
#
loop_
_entity_poly.entity_id
_entity_poly.type
_entity_poly.pdbx_seq_one_letter_code
_entity_poly.pdbx_strand_id
1 'polypeptide(L)'
;SSQESVLIEKYAMLYFVVFLVSQVWLRCAASECPNPIWANETRLGKYQDAWKILNQSSNVVYFLAKSTFNTADYLWGVNFSCVSVREHNVSVETRISEFRFKNDSSWNESSWNGTTFSLNLTTNAYTTYNYTNPNAIQYQLHSKYQMWFAHRKPALI
;
A
#
# COMPACT_ATOMS: atom_id res chain seq x y z
N SER A 1 -10.55 -54.69 -26.29
CA SER A 1 -10.48 -53.75 -27.42
C SER A 1 -11.62 -52.72 -27.40
N SER A 2 -12.92 -53.10 -27.35
CA SER A 2 -14.03 -52.10 -27.34
C SER A 2 -14.26 -51.39 -26.00
N GLN A 3 -13.88 -51.98 -24.87
CA GLN A 3 -14.11 -51.39 -23.54
C GLN A 3 -13.08 -50.31 -23.18
N GLU A 4 -11.86 -50.43 -23.70
CA GLU A 4 -10.75 -49.49 -23.46
C GLU A 4 -10.94 -48.19 -24.24
N SER A 5 -11.47 -48.25 -25.46
CA SER A 5 -11.77 -47.05 -26.26
C SER A 5 -12.85 -46.18 -25.62
N VAL A 6 -13.88 -46.80 -25.03
CA VAL A 6 -14.96 -46.10 -24.31
C VAL A 6 -14.45 -45.42 -23.04
N LEU A 7 -13.46 -46.02 -22.37
CA LEU A 7 -12.85 -45.43 -21.19
C LEU A 7 -12.04 -44.17 -21.58
N ILE A 8 -11.25 -44.26 -22.63
CA ILE A 8 -10.40 -43.17 -23.12
C ILE A 8 -11.24 -41.95 -23.57
N GLU A 9 -12.36 -42.17 -24.26
CA GLU A 9 -13.27 -41.06 -24.63
C GLU A 9 -13.87 -40.36 -23.41
N LYS A 10 -14.25 -41.11 -22.37
CA LYS A 10 -14.79 -40.54 -21.14
C LYS A 10 -13.77 -39.69 -20.41
N TYR A 11 -12.52 -40.15 -20.30
CA TYR A 11 -11.44 -39.36 -19.70
C TYR A 11 -11.11 -38.13 -20.55
N ALA A 12 -11.04 -38.26 -21.88
CA ALA A 12 -10.78 -37.14 -22.78
C ALA A 12 -11.85 -36.04 -22.66
N MET A 13 -13.14 -36.40 -22.61
CA MET A 13 -14.21 -35.43 -22.37
C MET A 13 -14.15 -34.81 -20.97
N LEU A 14 -13.80 -35.59 -19.94
CA LEU A 14 -13.64 -35.06 -18.58
C LEU A 14 -12.51 -34.02 -18.53
N TYR A 15 -11.37 -34.30 -19.16
CA TYR A 15 -10.25 -33.35 -19.25
C TYR A 15 -10.63 -32.10 -20.06
N PHE A 16 -11.40 -32.25 -21.14
CA PHE A 16 -11.86 -31.12 -21.95
C PHE A 16 -12.82 -30.20 -21.16
N VAL A 17 -13.74 -30.78 -20.38
CA VAL A 17 -14.63 -30.02 -19.51
C VAL A 17 -13.84 -29.31 -18.40
N VAL A 18 -12.88 -29.98 -17.76
CA VAL A 18 -12.02 -29.37 -16.74
C VAL A 18 -11.18 -28.23 -17.34
N PHE A 19 -10.68 -28.39 -18.58
CA PHE A 19 -9.94 -27.35 -19.28
C PHE A 19 -10.82 -26.15 -19.66
N LEU A 20 -12.08 -26.37 -20.06
CA LEU A 20 -13.01 -25.28 -20.38
C LEU A 20 -13.47 -24.51 -19.13
N VAL A 21 -13.71 -25.20 -18.01
CA VAL A 21 -14.11 -24.56 -16.75
C VAL A 21 -12.94 -23.76 -16.15
N SER A 22 -11.68 -24.18 -16.34
CA SER A 22 -10.52 -23.41 -15.86
C SER A 22 -10.34 -22.07 -16.58
N GLN A 23 -10.76 -21.95 -17.85
CA GLN A 23 -10.70 -20.68 -18.59
C GLN A 23 -11.69 -19.62 -18.07
N VAL A 24 -12.73 -20.02 -17.32
CA VAL A 24 -13.73 -19.09 -16.76
C VAL A 24 -13.19 -18.40 -15.50
N TRP A 25 -12.33 -19.07 -14.73
CA TRP A 25 -11.75 -18.52 -13.49
C TRP A 25 -10.55 -17.58 -13.73
N LEU A 26 -9.96 -17.55 -14.94
CA LEU A 26 -8.84 -16.67 -15.27
C LEU A 26 -9.24 -15.24 -15.69
N ARG A 27 -10.53 -14.90 -15.78
CA ARG A 27 -10.97 -13.62 -16.35
C ARG A 27 -10.82 -12.38 -15.44
N CYS A 28 -10.36 -12.53 -14.20
CA CYS A 28 -10.05 -11.37 -13.35
C CYS A 28 -8.61 -10.84 -13.49
N ALA A 29 -7.73 -11.51 -14.25
CA ALA A 29 -6.34 -11.07 -14.38
C ALA A 29 -6.13 -9.96 -15.44
N ALA A 30 -7.13 -9.69 -16.30
CA ALA A 30 -6.99 -8.79 -17.46
C ALA A 30 -7.98 -7.62 -17.48
N SER A 31 -8.88 -7.51 -16.49
CA SER A 31 -9.70 -6.33 -16.28
C SER A 31 -8.93 -5.42 -15.33
N GLU A 32 -8.42 -4.28 -15.81
CA GLU A 32 -8.02 -3.18 -14.94
C GLU A 32 -9.15 -2.96 -13.93
N CYS A 33 -8.89 -3.23 -12.64
CA CYS A 33 -9.86 -2.94 -11.61
C CYS A 33 -10.23 -1.46 -11.75
N PRO A 34 -11.53 -1.12 -11.89
CA PRO A 34 -11.92 0.26 -12.07
C PRO A 34 -11.37 1.08 -10.91
N ASN A 35 -10.85 2.27 -11.22
CA ASN A 35 -10.33 3.19 -10.21
C ASN A 35 -11.35 3.34 -9.08
N PRO A 36 -10.88 3.43 -7.83
CA PRO A 36 -11.80 3.56 -6.72
C PRO A 36 -12.63 4.85 -6.85
N ILE A 37 -13.88 4.84 -6.38
CA ILE A 37 -14.82 5.96 -6.55
C ILE A 37 -14.32 7.31 -5.99
N TRP A 38 -13.34 7.28 -5.10
CA TRP A 38 -12.71 8.45 -4.52
C TRP A 38 -11.54 8.99 -5.36
N ALA A 39 -11.02 8.23 -6.32
CA ALA A 39 -10.01 8.67 -7.27
C ALA A 39 -10.69 9.43 -8.42
N ASN A 40 -11.13 10.65 -8.12
CA ASN A 40 -11.73 11.57 -9.08
C ASN A 40 -11.18 12.99 -8.84
N GLU A 41 -10.24 13.43 -9.68
CA GLU A 41 -9.54 14.70 -9.51
C GLU A 41 -10.49 15.90 -9.62
N THR A 42 -11.40 15.92 -10.59
CA THR A 42 -12.34 17.04 -10.80
C THR A 42 -13.24 17.26 -9.57
N ARG A 43 -13.70 16.18 -8.94
CA ARG A 43 -14.62 16.25 -7.79
C ARG A 43 -13.89 16.36 -6.44
N LEU A 44 -12.75 15.68 -6.28
CA LEU A 44 -12.11 15.46 -4.98
C LEU A 44 -10.65 15.92 -4.91
N GLY A 45 -10.03 16.35 -6.02
CA GLY A 45 -8.61 16.69 -6.11
C GLY A 45 -8.18 17.75 -5.09
N LYS A 46 -9.03 18.73 -4.79
CA LYS A 46 -8.76 19.77 -3.77
C LYS A 46 -8.52 19.21 -2.34
N TYR A 47 -8.91 17.97 -2.07
CA TYR A 47 -8.70 17.28 -0.80
C TYR A 47 -7.60 16.22 -0.87
N GLN A 48 -6.96 16.05 -2.03
CA GLN A 48 -6.02 14.96 -2.31
C GLN A 48 -4.67 15.51 -2.74
N ASP A 49 -4.35 16.78 -2.43
CA ASP A 49 -3.06 17.38 -2.74
C ASP A 49 -1.97 16.79 -1.82
N ALA A 50 -1.17 15.88 -2.36
CA ALA A 50 -0.10 15.24 -1.61
C ALA A 50 1.05 16.20 -1.30
N TRP A 51 1.32 17.17 -2.17
CA TRP A 51 2.38 18.15 -1.94
C TRP A 51 2.05 19.04 -0.75
N LYS A 52 0.79 19.46 -0.62
CA LYS A 52 0.34 20.22 0.55
C LYS A 52 0.54 19.48 1.87
N ILE A 53 0.43 18.16 1.88
CA ILE A 53 0.69 17.34 3.07
C ILE A 53 2.19 17.26 3.38
N LEU A 54 3.03 17.10 2.35
CA LEU A 54 4.48 17.01 2.51
C LEU A 54 5.16 18.36 2.79
N ASN A 55 4.61 19.46 2.27
CA ASN A 55 5.15 20.80 2.39
C ASN A 55 4.70 21.51 3.68
N GLN A 56 4.68 20.78 4.79
CA GLN A 56 4.39 21.30 6.11
C GLN A 56 5.69 21.74 6.82
N SER A 57 5.56 22.53 7.88
CA SER A 57 6.70 22.89 8.73
C SER A 57 7.20 21.64 9.48
N SER A 58 8.51 21.54 9.70
CA SER A 58 9.14 20.45 10.46
C SER A 58 8.70 20.38 11.93
N ASN A 59 7.99 21.40 12.43
CA ASN A 59 7.38 21.37 13.76
C ASN A 59 6.02 20.65 13.79
N VAL A 60 5.44 20.33 12.64
CA VAL A 60 4.17 19.60 12.53
C VAL A 60 4.44 18.10 12.59
N VAL A 61 3.67 17.39 13.42
CA VAL A 61 3.75 15.94 13.55
C VAL A 61 2.35 15.36 13.28
N TYR A 62 2.29 14.39 12.37
CA TYR A 62 1.08 13.61 12.09
C TYR A 62 1.15 12.26 12.81
N PHE A 63 0.00 11.71 13.15
CA PHE A 63 -0.13 10.52 14.01
C PHE A 63 -1.19 9.58 13.44
N LEU A 64 -0.78 8.32 13.23
CA LEU A 64 -1.66 7.32 12.67
C LEU A 64 -2.60 6.82 13.75
N ALA A 65 -3.73 7.51 13.85
CA ALA A 65 -4.71 7.23 14.88
C ALA A 65 -5.43 5.90 14.65
N LYS A 66 -5.65 5.52 13.37
CA LYS A 66 -6.39 4.32 12.98
C LYS A 66 -5.85 3.74 11.68
N SER A 67 -5.82 2.41 11.61
CA SER A 67 -5.50 1.66 10.40
C SER A 67 -6.50 0.50 10.22
N THR A 68 -6.74 0.09 8.98
CA THR A 68 -7.53 -1.12 8.66
C THR A 68 -6.65 -2.34 8.41
N PHE A 69 -5.34 -2.23 8.68
CA PHE A 69 -4.35 -3.30 8.60
C PHE A 69 -3.40 -3.18 9.79
N ASN A 70 -2.81 -4.30 10.21
CA ASN A 70 -1.90 -4.38 11.35
C ASN A 70 -0.46 -4.73 10.97
N THR A 71 -0.17 -4.95 9.68
CA THR A 71 1.17 -5.34 9.21
C THR A 71 1.66 -4.42 8.09
N ALA A 72 2.90 -3.96 8.21
CA ALA A 72 3.61 -3.16 7.22
C ALA A 72 5.11 -3.53 7.22
N ASP A 73 5.45 -4.69 6.66
CA ASP A 73 6.76 -5.33 6.83
C ASP A 73 7.95 -4.45 6.43
N TYR A 74 7.82 -3.66 5.37
CA TYR A 74 8.89 -2.77 4.89
C TYR A 74 8.94 -1.41 5.58
N LEU A 75 8.03 -1.14 6.52
CA LEU A 75 7.96 0.11 7.26
C LEU A 75 8.05 -0.14 8.77
N TRP A 76 6.92 -0.48 9.38
CA TRP A 76 6.74 -0.47 10.83
C TRP A 76 6.65 -1.89 11.41
N GLY A 77 6.59 -2.93 10.57
CA GLY A 77 6.48 -4.33 10.98
C GLY A 77 5.05 -4.76 11.34
N VAL A 78 4.94 -5.78 12.20
CA VAL A 78 3.67 -6.39 12.63
C VAL A 78 3.18 -5.76 13.93
N ASN A 79 1.85 -5.62 14.04
CA ASN A 79 1.12 -4.99 15.16
C ASN A 79 1.70 -3.63 15.55
N PHE A 80 1.98 -2.81 14.54
CA PHE A 80 2.53 -1.48 14.78
C PHE A 80 1.55 -0.59 15.56
N SER A 81 2.10 0.28 16.39
CA SER A 81 1.36 1.27 17.16
C SER A 81 2.20 2.53 17.36
N CYS A 82 1.56 3.61 17.84
CA CYS A 82 2.23 4.90 18.09
C CYS A 82 3.02 5.42 16.88
N VAL A 83 2.53 5.16 15.66
CA VAL A 83 3.17 5.64 14.44
C VAL A 83 2.96 7.14 14.34
N SER A 84 4.06 7.88 14.21
CA SER A 84 4.04 9.29 13.89
C SER A 84 5.03 9.60 12.78
N VAL A 85 4.77 10.68 12.06
CA VAL A 85 5.63 11.16 10.99
C VAL A 85 5.85 12.66 11.11
N ARG A 86 7.10 13.06 10.87
CA ARG A 86 7.52 14.45 10.73
C ARG A 86 8.27 14.58 9.40
N GLU A 87 7.91 15.60 8.64
CA GLU A 87 8.56 15.89 7.37
C GLU A 87 9.71 16.89 7.55
N HIS A 88 10.85 16.61 6.93
CA HIS A 88 12.01 17.49 6.87
C HIS A 88 12.27 17.92 5.43
N ASN A 89 12.53 19.21 5.26
CA ASN A 89 12.83 19.79 3.95
C ASN A 89 14.28 19.47 3.55
N VAL A 90 14.46 18.79 2.42
CA VAL A 90 15.79 18.52 1.84
C VAL A 90 16.03 19.39 0.61
N SER A 91 15.04 19.46 -0.29
CA SER A 91 15.11 20.26 -1.52
C SER A 91 13.75 20.87 -1.84
N VAL A 92 13.60 21.51 -3.00
CA VAL A 92 12.31 22.05 -3.44
C VAL A 92 11.25 20.96 -3.57
N GLU A 93 11.62 19.76 -4.02
CA GLU A 93 10.69 18.67 -4.37
C GLU A 93 10.81 17.43 -3.46
N THR A 94 11.87 17.35 -2.66
CA THR A 94 12.20 16.16 -1.86
C THR A 94 12.08 16.46 -0.37
N ARG A 95 11.47 15.52 0.36
CA ARG A 95 11.38 15.50 1.82
C ARG A 95 12.07 14.28 2.39
N ILE A 96 12.38 14.34 3.69
CA ILE A 96 12.65 13.16 4.51
C ILE A 96 11.50 13.01 5.49
N SER A 97 10.80 11.88 5.42
CA SER A 97 9.81 11.50 6.42
C SER A 97 10.52 10.76 7.56
N GLU A 98 10.60 11.40 8.72
CA GLU A 98 11.06 10.79 9.96
C GLU A 98 9.87 10.11 10.64
N PHE A 99 9.84 8.78 10.57
CA PHE A 99 8.85 7.97 11.26
C PHE A 99 9.34 7.57 12.64
N ARG A 100 8.41 7.58 13.60
CA ARG A 100 8.60 6.95 14.91
C ARG A 100 7.47 5.97 15.16
N PHE A 101 7.77 4.79 15.66
CA PHE A 101 6.76 3.74 15.84
C PHE A 101 7.16 2.71 16.90
N LYS A 102 6.18 1.91 17.32
CA LYS A 102 6.35 0.67 18.09
C LYS A 102 5.77 -0.48 17.29
N ASN A 103 6.22 -1.71 17.55
CA ASN A 103 5.72 -2.93 16.92
C ASN A 103 5.92 -4.13 17.86
N ASP A 104 5.68 -5.36 17.42
CA ASP A 104 5.85 -6.56 18.26
C ASP A 104 7.27 -6.69 18.85
N SER A 105 8.30 -6.23 18.13
CA SER A 105 9.69 -6.22 18.62
C SER A 105 9.97 -5.11 19.64
N SER A 106 9.01 -4.22 19.90
CA SER A 106 9.17 -3.15 20.91
C SER A 106 9.11 -3.67 22.34
N TRP A 107 8.48 -4.82 22.59
CA TRP A 107 8.36 -5.37 23.92
C TRP A 107 9.64 -6.12 24.30
N ASN A 108 10.32 -5.62 25.34
CA ASN A 108 11.39 -6.35 26.00
C ASN A 108 11.14 -6.28 27.51
N GLU A 109 11.61 -7.30 28.26
CA GLU A 109 11.41 -7.39 29.71
C GLU A 109 12.00 -6.18 30.47
N SER A 110 12.91 -5.44 29.85
CA SER A 110 13.60 -4.29 30.42
C SER A 110 12.88 -2.94 30.20
N SER A 111 11.84 -2.86 29.37
CA SER A 111 11.14 -1.62 29.03
C SER A 111 9.64 -1.77 29.17
N TRP A 112 9.11 -1.30 30.31
CA TRP A 112 7.67 -1.27 30.60
C TRP A 112 6.83 -0.48 29.58
N ASN A 113 7.45 0.47 28.87
CA ASN A 113 6.79 1.28 27.84
C ASN A 113 7.08 0.84 26.41
N GLY A 114 7.89 -0.22 26.22
CA GLY A 114 8.37 -0.68 24.93
C GLY A 114 9.38 0.29 24.27
N THR A 115 10.24 -0.23 23.40
CA THR A 115 11.20 0.57 22.63
C THR A 115 10.52 1.27 21.45
N THR A 116 10.78 2.56 21.28
CA THR A 116 10.34 3.30 20.08
C THR A 116 11.43 3.26 19.02
N PHE A 117 11.08 2.80 17.83
CA PHE A 117 11.97 2.77 16.66
C PHE A 117 11.85 4.06 15.85
N SER A 118 12.89 4.36 15.06
CA SER A 118 12.91 5.47 14.12
C SER A 118 13.31 4.98 12.72
N LEU A 119 12.67 5.52 11.69
CA LEU A 119 12.92 5.19 10.28
C LEU A 119 12.82 6.46 9.44
N ASN A 120 13.90 6.79 8.72
CA ASN A 120 13.93 7.94 7.82
C ASN A 120 13.83 7.48 6.37
N LEU A 121 12.84 7.98 5.64
CA LEU A 121 12.64 7.65 4.23
C LEU A 121 12.68 8.91 3.38
N THR A 122 13.30 8.81 2.20
CA THR A 122 13.19 9.86 1.18
C THR A 122 11.79 9.82 0.58
N THR A 123 11.15 10.98 0.54
CA THR A 123 9.71 11.09 0.25
C THR A 123 9.43 12.17 -0.77
N ASN A 124 8.64 11.82 -1.79
CA ASN A 124 8.24 12.71 -2.87
C ASN A 124 6.72 12.66 -3.06
N ALA A 125 6.15 13.77 -3.55
CA ALA A 125 4.78 13.75 -4.06
C ALA A 125 4.75 13.10 -5.46
N TYR A 126 3.72 12.32 -5.75
CA TYR A 126 3.59 11.56 -6.99
C TYR A 126 2.17 11.58 -7.53
N THR A 127 2.01 11.30 -8.83
CA THR A 127 0.71 11.21 -9.50
C THR A 127 0.32 9.76 -9.73
N THR A 128 -0.94 9.42 -9.43
CA THR A 128 -1.53 8.10 -9.72
C THR A 128 -2.98 8.25 -10.15
N TYR A 129 -3.54 7.19 -10.76
CA TYR A 129 -4.90 7.19 -11.33
C TYR A 129 -5.14 8.28 -12.39
N ASN A 130 -4.12 8.58 -13.19
CA ASN A 130 -4.15 9.62 -14.25
C ASN A 130 -4.45 11.04 -13.74
N TYR A 131 -4.07 11.35 -12.50
CA TYR A 131 -4.15 12.71 -11.97
C TYR A 131 -3.11 13.61 -12.63
N THR A 132 -3.48 14.88 -12.83
CA THR A 132 -2.57 15.93 -13.27
C THR A 132 -1.78 16.49 -12.09
N ASN A 133 -2.42 16.65 -10.94
CA ASN A 133 -1.78 17.14 -9.71
C ASN A 133 -1.35 15.98 -8.80
N PRO A 134 -0.21 16.09 -8.09
CA PRO A 134 0.25 15.03 -7.19
C PRO A 134 -0.76 14.66 -6.11
N ASN A 135 -1.13 13.38 -6.06
CA ASN A 135 -2.18 12.84 -5.18
C ASN A 135 -1.75 11.63 -4.33
N ALA A 136 -0.50 11.21 -4.47
CA ALA A 136 0.09 10.13 -3.70
C ALA A 136 1.41 10.56 -3.07
N ILE A 137 1.77 9.89 -1.98
CA ILE A 137 3.08 10.01 -1.34
C ILE A 137 3.89 8.77 -1.71
N GLN A 138 5.09 9.00 -2.25
CA GLN A 138 6.07 7.97 -2.54
C GLN A 138 7.10 7.90 -1.43
N TYR A 139 7.30 6.71 -0.87
CA TYR A 139 8.42 6.44 0.03
C TYR A 139 9.48 5.59 -0.68
N GLN A 140 10.73 6.02 -0.63
CA GLN A 140 11.87 5.26 -1.13
C GLN A 140 12.41 4.34 -0.03
N LEU A 141 12.27 3.03 -0.21
CA LEU A 141 12.76 2.04 0.75
C LEU A 141 14.25 1.75 0.50
N HIS A 142 15.01 1.57 1.57
CA HIS A 142 16.44 1.28 1.50
C HIS A 142 16.70 -0.20 1.11
N SER A 143 16.36 -0.54 -0.14
CA SER A 143 16.64 -1.78 -0.86
C SER A 143 15.64 -1.83 -2.01
N LYS A 144 16.04 -1.42 -3.23
CA LYS A 144 15.40 -1.64 -4.57
C LYS A 144 13.85 -1.63 -4.73
N TYR A 145 13.05 -1.32 -3.71
CA TYR A 145 11.60 -1.40 -3.66
C TYR A 145 11.02 -0.01 -3.37
N GLN A 146 9.90 0.33 -4.03
CA GLN A 146 9.18 1.59 -3.86
C GLN A 146 7.77 1.27 -3.37
N MET A 147 7.27 2.05 -2.40
CA MET A 147 5.90 1.90 -1.89
C MET A 147 5.15 3.23 -1.95
N TRP A 148 3.85 3.16 -2.25
CA TRP A 148 3.01 4.31 -2.55
C TRP A 148 1.73 4.26 -1.73
N PHE A 149 1.36 5.37 -1.11
CA PHE A 149 0.04 5.52 -0.49
C PHE A 149 -0.76 6.57 -1.27
N ALA A 150 -1.90 6.15 -1.82
CA ALA A 150 -2.86 7.06 -2.42
C ALA A 150 -3.82 7.58 -1.34
N HIS A 151 -4.04 8.90 -1.32
CA HIS A 151 -4.82 9.55 -0.27
C HIS A 151 -6.32 9.19 -0.38
N ARG A 152 -6.80 8.33 0.54
CA ARG A 152 -8.24 8.20 0.82
C ARG A 152 -8.68 9.40 1.66
N LYS A 153 -9.91 9.87 1.44
CA LYS A 153 -10.62 10.81 2.34
C LYS A 153 -10.40 10.47 3.82
N PRO A 154 -10.37 11.46 4.73
CA PRO A 154 -9.45 11.49 5.86
C PRO A 154 -9.68 10.31 6.80
N ALA A 155 -8.85 9.28 6.64
CA ALA A 155 -8.29 8.60 7.78
C ALA A 155 -6.99 9.36 8.07
N LEU A 156 -6.94 10.00 9.24
CA LEU A 156 -5.74 10.64 9.77
C LEU A 156 -4.53 9.70 9.58
N ILE A 157 -3.55 10.19 8.81
CA ILE A 157 -2.18 9.67 8.81
C ILE A 157 -1.56 9.95 10.16
#